data_AF-A0A371R7G6-F1
#
_entry.id   AF-A0A371R7G6-F1
#
_cell.length_a   1.000
_cell.length_b   1.000
_cell.length_c   1.000
_cell.angle_alpha   90.00
_cell.angle_beta   90.00
_cell.angle_gamma   90.00
#
_symmetry.space_group_name_H-M   'P 1'
#
loop_
_entity.id
_entity.type
_entity.pdbx_description
1 polymer ?
#
loop_
_entity_poly.entity_id
_entity_poly.type
_entity_poly.pdbx_seq_one_letter_code
_entity_poly.pdbx_strand_id
1 'polypeptide(L)'
;MTQRWQDTPRTAAKVRDWIARVNDVLGDVTARRTVRVTADTNVNALPQLERSVALAAVGLSEGTEIVFFDRFDQFAEAEDEAAFLTAVTRLADASTTLLFGTGRPVTLASSIDRGERNVIVVDLYLLAPEGLLR
;
A
#
# COMPACT_ATOMS: atom_id res chain seq x y z
N MET A 1 24.39 0.19 18.46
CA MET A 1 23.40 -0.89 18.56
C MET A 1 23.98 -2.13 17.90
N THR A 2 24.18 -3.20 18.65
CA THR A 2 24.86 -4.43 18.24
C THR A 2 23.86 -5.41 17.61
N GLN A 3 23.79 -5.42 16.28
CA GLN A 3 23.05 -6.45 15.55
C GLN A 3 23.85 -7.76 15.58
N ARG A 4 23.26 -8.86 16.05
CA ARG A 4 23.94 -10.17 16.08
C ARG A 4 24.12 -10.66 14.65
N TRP A 5 25.32 -11.09 14.28
CA TRP A 5 25.66 -11.55 12.93
C TRP A 5 24.79 -12.70 12.41
N GLN A 6 24.13 -13.45 13.31
CA GLN A 6 23.20 -14.52 12.99
C GLN A 6 21.87 -14.01 12.41
N ASP A 7 21.51 -12.74 12.64
CA ASP A 7 20.24 -12.16 12.17
C ASP A 7 20.34 -11.59 10.75
N THR A 8 21.55 -11.24 10.30
CA THR A 8 21.79 -10.60 9.00
C THR A 8 21.31 -11.42 7.78
N PRO A 9 21.57 -12.74 7.69
CA PRO A 9 21.09 -13.53 6.55
C PRO A 9 19.56 -13.68 6.56
N ARG A 10 18.95 -13.79 7.75
CA ARG A 10 17.50 -13.95 7.92
C ARG A 10 16.76 -12.67 7.54
N THR A 11 17.29 -11.50 7.91
CA THR A 11 16.75 -10.20 7.49
C THR A 11 16.90 -10.02 5.97
N ALA A 12 18.05 -10.36 5.39
CA ALA A 12 18.26 -10.26 3.95
C ALA A 12 17.33 -11.16 3.14
N ALA A 13 17.06 -12.38 3.62
CA ALA A 13 16.09 -13.29 2.98
C ALA A 13 14.67 -12.68 3.00
N LYS A 14 14.20 -12.23 4.16
CA LYS A 14 12.88 -11.59 4.30
C LYS A 14 12.73 -10.36 3.39
N VAL A 15 13.77 -9.54 3.29
CA VAL A 15 13.75 -8.36 2.41
C VAL A 15 13.64 -8.78 0.94
N ARG A 16 14.38 -9.80 0.51
CA ARG A 16 14.26 -10.33 -0.86
C ARG A 16 12.86 -10.88 -1.16
N ASP A 17 12.28 -11.60 -0.21
CA ASP A 17 10.94 -12.17 -0.36
C ASP A 17 9.88 -11.06 -0.50
N TRP A 18 9.98 -9.99 0.32
CA TRP A 18 9.10 -8.83 0.19
C TRP A 18 9.28 -8.09 -1.14
N ILE A 19 10.53 -7.89 -1.59
CA ILE A 19 10.80 -7.27 -2.89
C ILE A 19 10.23 -8.12 -4.04
N ALA A 20 10.35 -9.45 -3.97
CA ALA A 20 9.77 -10.35 -4.96
C ALA A 20 8.24 -10.20 -5.00
N ARG A 21 7.59 -10.29 -3.83
CA ARG A 21 6.12 -10.12 -3.72
C ARG A 21 5.64 -8.76 -4.25
N VAL A 22 6.35 -7.68 -3.97
CA VAL A 22 6.02 -6.34 -4.49
C VAL A 22 6.09 -6.31 -6.01
N ASN A 23 7.15 -6.85 -6.61
CA ASN A 23 7.30 -6.87 -8.06
C ASN A 23 6.26 -7.77 -8.74
N ASP A 24 5.93 -8.91 -8.15
CA ASP A 24 4.92 -9.83 -8.68
C ASP A 24 3.55 -9.15 -8.67
N VAL A 25 3.14 -8.56 -7.53
CA VAL A 25 1.87 -7.84 -7.42
C VAL A 25 1.81 -6.66 -8.38
N LEU A 26 2.88 -5.86 -8.51
CA LEU A 26 2.95 -4.77 -9.48
C LEU A 26 2.86 -5.27 -10.94
N GLY A 27 3.36 -6.47 -11.23
CA GLY A 27 3.19 -7.10 -12.54
C GLY A 27 1.75 -7.49 -12.83
N ASP A 28 1.00 -7.89 -11.80
CA ASP A 28 -0.38 -8.37 -11.94
C ASP A 28 -1.42 -7.24 -11.97
N VAL A 29 -1.20 -6.16 -11.22
CA VAL A 29 -2.22 -5.11 -11.03
C VAL A 29 -2.18 -4.01 -12.08
N THR A 30 -1.18 -4.00 -12.97
CA THR A 30 -1.06 -3.00 -14.04
C THR A 30 -0.80 -3.65 -15.38
N ALA A 31 -1.43 -3.14 -16.43
CA ALA A 31 -1.12 -3.53 -17.81
C ALA A 31 0.13 -2.83 -18.38
N ARG A 32 0.66 -1.81 -17.67
CA ARG A 32 1.82 -1.04 -18.10
C ARG A 32 3.12 -1.68 -17.65
N ARG A 33 4.21 -1.35 -18.35
CA ARG A 33 5.54 -1.76 -17.91
C ARG A 33 5.88 -1.02 -16.62
N THR A 34 6.04 -1.77 -15.53
CA THR A 34 6.43 -1.24 -14.23
C THR A 34 7.95 -1.16 -14.08
N VAL A 35 8.41 -0.21 -13.26
CA VAL A 35 9.83 -0.14 -12.87
C VAL A 35 10.06 -1.19 -11.79
N ARG A 36 10.99 -2.13 -12.05
CA ARG A 36 11.33 -3.18 -11.09
C ARG A 36 11.94 -2.57 -9.83
N VAL A 37 11.35 -2.86 -8.67
CA VAL A 37 11.87 -2.45 -7.37
C VAL A 37 12.99 -3.40 -6.95
N THR A 38 14.13 -2.87 -6.56
CA THR A 38 15.28 -3.62 -6.02
C THR A 38 15.73 -3.01 -4.70
N ALA A 39 16.57 -3.72 -3.94
CA ALA A 39 17.13 -3.22 -2.69
C ALA A 39 17.99 -1.95 -2.86
N ASP A 40 18.57 -1.76 -4.05
CA ASP A 40 19.41 -0.61 -4.41
C ASP A 40 18.62 0.52 -5.09
N THR A 41 17.31 0.34 -5.28
CA THR A 41 16.47 1.33 -5.95
C THR A 41 16.27 2.54 -5.04
N ASN A 42 16.61 3.73 -5.55
CA ASN A 42 16.26 4.97 -4.87
C ASN A 42 14.74 5.18 -4.95
N VAL A 43 14.07 5.16 -3.81
CA VAL A 43 12.61 5.32 -3.69
C VAL A 43 12.11 6.60 -4.36
N ASN A 44 12.90 7.68 -4.35
CA ASN A 44 12.51 8.94 -4.98
C ASN A 44 12.59 8.91 -6.52
N ALA A 45 13.32 7.94 -7.09
CA ALA A 45 13.42 7.76 -8.54
C ALA A 45 12.31 6.86 -9.10
N LEU A 46 11.52 6.22 -8.23
CA LEU A 46 10.39 5.40 -8.65
C LEU A 46 9.22 6.27 -9.13
N PRO A 47 8.46 5.82 -10.14
CA PRO A 47 7.16 6.40 -10.47
C PRO A 47 6.19 6.27 -9.28
N GLN A 48 5.13 7.09 -9.29
CA GLN A 48 4.24 7.26 -8.13
C GLN A 48 3.66 5.95 -7.61
N LEU A 49 3.14 5.09 -8.50
CA LEU A 49 2.55 3.79 -8.13
C LEU A 49 3.57 2.86 -7.47
N GLU A 50 4.68 2.60 -8.12
CA GLU A 50 5.72 1.71 -7.63
C GLU A 50 6.30 2.22 -6.31
N ARG A 51 6.48 3.54 -6.18
CA ARG A 51 6.91 4.20 -4.94
C ARG A 51 5.92 3.97 -3.81
N SER A 52 4.63 4.23 -4.06
CA SER A 52 3.58 4.07 -3.05
C SER A 52 3.43 2.61 -2.61
N VAL A 53 3.47 1.66 -3.53
CA VAL A 53 3.42 0.23 -3.20
C VAL A 53 4.67 -0.20 -2.41
N ALA A 54 5.86 0.26 -2.80
CA ALA A 54 7.09 -0.05 -2.07
C ALA A 54 7.06 0.49 -0.63
N LEU A 55 6.60 1.73 -0.43
CA LEU A 55 6.45 2.31 0.91
C LEU A 55 5.38 1.60 1.73
N ALA A 56 4.26 1.23 1.12
CA ALA A 56 3.22 0.47 1.81
C ALA A 56 3.71 -0.91 2.24
N ALA A 57 4.50 -1.59 1.41
CA ALA A 57 5.09 -2.87 1.74
C ALA A 57 6.00 -2.81 2.98
N VAL A 58 6.70 -1.69 3.21
CA VAL A 58 7.47 -1.48 4.45
C VAL A 58 6.55 -1.55 5.67
N GLY A 59 5.44 -0.78 5.66
CA GLY A 59 4.47 -0.80 6.76
C GLY A 59 3.83 -2.19 6.97
N LEU A 60 3.47 -2.86 5.89
CA LEU A 60 2.92 -4.23 5.95
C LEU A 60 3.93 -5.26 6.45
N SER A 61 5.23 -5.06 6.19
CA SER A 61 6.29 -6.00 6.58
C SER A 61 6.52 -6.08 8.09
N GLU A 62 6.07 -5.08 8.84
CA GLU A 62 6.13 -5.05 10.31
C GLU A 62 5.15 -6.05 10.95
N GLY A 63 4.17 -6.56 10.19
CA GLY A 63 3.22 -7.56 10.68
C GLY A 63 2.25 -7.03 11.73
N THR A 64 1.87 -5.75 11.64
CA THR A 64 0.90 -5.14 12.54
C THR A 64 -0.54 -5.54 12.17
N GLU A 65 -1.42 -5.58 13.18
CA GLU A 65 -2.84 -5.90 12.99
C GLU A 65 -3.60 -4.78 12.27
N ILE A 66 -3.13 -3.54 12.42
CA ILE A 66 -3.73 -2.35 11.82
C ILE A 66 -2.64 -1.56 11.10
N VAL A 67 -2.89 -1.17 9.85
CA VAL A 67 -2.04 -0.27 9.08
C VAL A 67 -2.86 0.91 8.59
N PHE A 68 -2.40 2.11 8.94
CA PHE A 68 -3.02 3.38 8.56
C PHE A 68 -2.16 4.09 7.51
N PHE A 69 -2.76 4.34 6.35
CA PHE A 69 -2.19 5.18 5.30
C PHE A 69 -2.81 6.57 5.41
N ASP A 70 -2.17 7.46 6.19
CA ASP A 70 -2.62 8.85 6.28
C ASP A 70 -2.29 9.59 4.99
N ARG A 71 -3.31 10.22 4.39
CA ARG A 71 -3.17 11.14 3.24
C ARG A 71 -2.16 10.63 2.19
N PHE A 72 -2.40 9.44 1.64
CA PHE A 72 -1.60 9.03 0.50
C PHE A 72 -1.82 10.04 -0.65
N ASP A 73 -0.72 10.49 -1.27
CA ASP A 73 -0.80 11.45 -2.37
C ASP A 73 -1.75 10.93 -3.44
N GLN A 74 -2.73 11.75 -3.82
CA GLN A 74 -3.68 11.38 -4.88
C GLN A 74 -2.91 10.97 -6.13
N PHE A 75 -3.28 9.83 -6.67
CA PHE A 75 -2.76 9.41 -7.97
C PHE A 75 -3.25 10.37 -9.03
N ALA A 76 -2.38 10.68 -10.00
CA ALA A 76 -2.77 11.49 -11.15
C ALA A 76 -3.89 10.78 -11.95
N GLU A 77 -3.83 9.45 -12.02
CA GLU A 77 -4.74 8.61 -12.77
C GLU A 77 -5.56 7.71 -11.85
N ALA A 78 -6.86 7.62 -12.11
CA ALA A 78 -7.81 6.74 -11.42
C ALA A 78 -7.38 5.26 -11.46
N GLU A 79 -6.80 4.83 -12.58
CA GLU A 79 -6.32 3.45 -12.76
C GLU A 79 -5.16 3.12 -11.81
N ASP A 80 -4.23 4.07 -11.61
CA ASP A 80 -3.11 3.88 -10.68
C ASP A 80 -3.60 3.84 -9.22
N GLU A 81 -4.65 4.58 -8.87
CA GLU A 81 -5.28 4.49 -7.53
C GLU A 81 -5.90 3.10 -7.31
N ALA A 82 -6.67 2.60 -8.27
CA ALA A 82 -7.27 1.27 -8.19
C ALA A 82 -6.20 0.16 -8.13
N ALA A 83 -5.13 0.30 -8.92
CA ALA A 83 -3.99 -0.61 -8.91
C ALA A 83 -3.26 -0.59 -7.57
N PHE A 84 -3.05 0.59 -6.98
CA PHE A 84 -2.45 0.73 -5.65
C PHE A 84 -3.30 0.06 -4.56
N LEU A 85 -4.58 0.38 -4.49
CA LEU A 85 -5.49 -0.19 -3.48
C LEU A 85 -5.57 -1.72 -3.61
N THR A 86 -5.61 -2.23 -4.84
CA THR A 86 -5.56 -3.67 -5.12
C THR A 86 -4.22 -4.29 -4.68
N ALA A 87 -3.11 -3.62 -5.00
CA ALA A 87 -1.77 -4.10 -4.64
C ALA A 87 -1.59 -4.21 -3.12
N VAL A 88 -1.96 -3.17 -2.38
CA VAL A 88 -1.88 -3.17 -0.90
C VAL A 88 -2.80 -4.25 -0.31
N THR A 89 -4.00 -4.41 -0.86
CA THR A 89 -4.94 -5.46 -0.43
C THR A 89 -4.37 -6.87 -0.59
N ARG A 90 -3.66 -7.14 -1.70
CA ARG A 90 -3.00 -8.42 -1.99
C ARG A 90 -1.71 -8.64 -1.18
N LEU A 91 -0.99 -7.57 -0.87
CA LEU A 91 0.25 -7.65 -0.09
C LEU A 91 0.00 -7.88 1.41
N ALA A 92 -1.07 -7.28 1.94
CA ALA A 92 -1.45 -7.38 3.34
C ALA A 92 -1.91 -8.80 3.71
N ASP A 93 -1.65 -9.21 4.96
CA ASP A 93 -2.20 -10.46 5.50
C ASP A 93 -3.73 -10.34 5.66
N ALA A 94 -4.47 -11.43 5.48
CA ALA A 94 -5.93 -11.44 5.57
C ALA A 94 -6.45 -10.92 6.93
N SER A 95 -5.66 -11.07 8.00
CA SER A 95 -5.97 -10.55 9.34
C SER A 95 -5.67 -9.06 9.53
N THR A 96 -4.87 -8.46 8.66
CA THR A 96 -4.51 -7.03 8.75
C THR A 96 -5.69 -6.16 8.34
N THR A 97 -6.07 -5.23 9.21
CA THR A 97 -7.02 -4.16 8.89
C THR A 97 -6.29 -2.99 8.23
N LEU A 98 -6.74 -2.61 7.03
CA LEU A 98 -6.19 -1.50 6.28
C LEU A 98 -7.12 -0.30 6.38
N LEU A 99 -6.57 0.86 6.74
CA LEU A 99 -7.29 2.12 6.78
C LEU A 99 -6.61 3.13 5.86
N PHE A 100 -7.39 3.73 4.98
CA PHE A 100 -6.92 4.73 4.02
C PHE A 100 -7.56 6.08 4.32
N GLY A 101 -6.76 7.05 4.72
CA GLY A 101 -7.18 8.44 4.85
C GLY A 101 -7.10 9.13 3.48
N THR A 102 -8.23 9.64 2.98
CA THR A 102 -8.30 10.31 1.69
C THR A 102 -8.83 11.73 1.82
N GLY A 103 -8.25 12.66 1.06
CA GLY A 103 -8.66 14.07 1.07
C GLY A 103 -9.89 14.37 0.20
N ARG A 104 -10.40 13.39 -0.53
CA ARG A 104 -11.57 13.48 -1.41
C ARG A 104 -12.33 12.14 -1.38
N PRO A 105 -13.63 12.12 -1.69
CA PRO A 105 -14.39 10.88 -1.76
C PRO A 105 -13.73 9.86 -2.71
N VAL A 106 -13.47 8.65 -2.19
CA VAL A 106 -12.94 7.55 -3.00
C VAL A 106 -14.07 7.02 -3.88
N THR A 107 -14.09 7.45 -5.13
CA THR A 107 -15.11 7.04 -6.12
C THR A 107 -14.86 5.64 -6.69
N LEU A 108 -13.66 5.10 -6.48
CA LEU A 108 -13.21 3.81 -7.04
C LEU A 108 -13.12 2.69 -5.99
N ALA A 109 -13.56 2.93 -4.76
CA ALA A 109 -13.54 1.89 -3.71
C ALA A 109 -14.41 0.67 -4.08
N SER A 110 -15.35 0.82 -5.01
CA SER A 110 -16.18 -0.25 -5.57
C SER A 110 -15.53 -1.02 -6.72
N SER A 111 -14.48 -0.49 -7.36
CA SER A 111 -13.80 -1.11 -8.51
C SER A 111 -12.50 -1.83 -8.15
N ILE A 112 -12.06 -1.78 -6.88
CA ILE A 112 -10.88 -2.49 -6.42
C ILE A 112 -11.13 -3.99 -6.35
N ASP A 113 -10.14 -4.80 -6.73
CA ASP A 113 -10.14 -6.22 -6.41
C ASP A 113 -9.78 -6.38 -4.92
N ARG A 114 -10.84 -6.51 -4.12
CA ARG A 114 -10.76 -6.67 -2.66
C ARG A 114 -10.50 -8.12 -2.23
N GLY A 115 -10.45 -9.08 -3.15
CA GLY A 115 -10.48 -10.50 -2.83
C GLY A 115 -11.64 -10.81 -1.87
N GLU A 116 -11.32 -11.48 -0.76
CA GLU A 116 -12.30 -11.81 0.29
C GLU A 116 -12.49 -10.69 1.34
N ARG A 117 -11.74 -9.58 1.24
CA ARG A 117 -11.80 -8.51 2.25
C ARG A 117 -13.13 -7.77 2.22
N ASN A 118 -13.62 -7.42 3.40
CA ASN A 118 -14.72 -6.47 3.55
C ASN A 118 -14.19 -5.04 3.39
N VAL A 119 -14.81 -4.26 2.52
CA VAL A 119 -14.44 -2.86 2.27
C VAL A 119 -15.54 -1.97 2.80
N ILE A 120 -15.19 -1.13 3.76
CA ILE A 120 -16.11 -0.18 4.38
C ILE A 120 -15.68 1.21 3.96
N VAL A 121 -16.53 1.91 3.22
CA VAL A 121 -16.33 3.31 2.86
C VAL A 121 -17.05 4.17 3.89
N VAL A 122 -16.31 5.05 4.54
CA VAL A 122 -16.84 5.98 5.54
C VAL A 122 -16.66 7.40 5.04
N ASP A 123 -17.77 8.08 4.74
CA ASP A 123 -17.75 9.50 4.43
C ASP A 123 -17.79 10.32 5.72
N LEU A 124 -16.64 10.86 6.11
CA LEU A 124 -16.52 11.67 7.33
C LEU A 124 -17.22 13.03 7.20
N TYR A 125 -17.48 13.52 5.99
CA TYR A 125 -18.21 14.78 5.79
C TYR A 125 -19.71 14.61 6.04
N LEU A 126 -20.27 13.44 5.75
CA LEU A 126 -21.66 13.10 6.08
C LEU A 126 -21.88 12.82 7.57
N LEU A 127 -20.80 12.49 8.28
CA LEU A 127 -20.82 12.21 9.72
C LEU A 127 -20.52 13.44 10.58
N ALA A 128 -20.13 14.57 9.98
CA ALA A 128 -19.93 15.81 10.71
C ALA A 128 -21.30 16.37 11.14
N PRO A 129 -21.61 16.45 12.46
CA PRO A 129 -22.74 17.23 12.90
C PRO A 129 -22.52 18.68 12.45
N GLU A 130 -23.58 19.34 11.98
CA GLU A 130 -23.54 20.74 11.56
C GLU A 130 -22.81 21.59 12.61
N GLY A 131 -21.56 22.02 12.32
CA GLY A 131 -20.83 22.97 13.17
C GLY A 131 -19.38 22.68 13.54
N LEU A 132 -18.78 21.53 13.18
CA LEU A 132 -17.42 21.18 13.64
C LEU A 132 -16.28 21.42 12.62
N LEU A 133 -16.59 21.86 11.40
CA LEU A 133 -15.60 22.18 10.37
C LEU A 133 -15.89 23.58 9.78
N ARG A 134 -15.51 24.62 10.51
CA ARG A 134 -15.32 25.99 9.99
C ARG A 134 -13.92 26.47 10.33
#